data_AF-A0A3D4WZY5-F1
#
_entry.id   AF-A0A3D4WZY5-F1
#
_cell.length_a   1.000
_cell.length_b   1.000
_cell.length_c   1.000
_cell.angle_alpha   90.00
_cell.angle_beta   90.00
_cell.angle_gamma   90.00
#
_symmetry.space_group_name_H-M   'P 1'
#
loop_
_entity.id
_entity.type
_entity.pdbx_description
1 polymer ?
#
loop_
_entity_poly.entity_id
_entity_poly.type
_entity_poly.pdbx_seq_one_letter_code
_entity_poly.pdbx_strand_id
1 'polypeptide(L)'
;MPRRGQRKGVSYQIGEDIETPNRFTIVERWASLEAQYNHFRTPEFGKMMGALGNILAGPPEVSIHDVASTMTLEEALAAAGVGG
;
A
#
# COMPACT_ATOMS: atom_id res chain seq x y z
N MET A 1 -12.48 -17.59 -1.23
CA MET A 1 -12.32 -16.13 -1.02
C MET A 1 -13.07 -15.73 0.25
N PRO A 2 -12.41 -15.64 1.41
CA PRO A 2 -12.48 -14.39 2.21
C PRO A 2 -11.17 -14.17 3.03
N ARG A 3 -10.83 -13.00 3.61
CA ARG A 3 -11.61 -12.09 4.45
C ARG A 3 -11.08 -10.65 4.34
N ARG A 4 -12.00 -9.68 4.16
CA ARG A 4 -11.80 -8.29 4.58
C ARG A 4 -11.87 -8.27 6.11
N GLY A 5 -10.74 -8.51 6.78
CA GLY A 5 -10.58 -8.25 8.21
C GLY A 5 -10.20 -6.80 8.40
N GLN A 6 -10.86 -6.11 9.36
CA GLN A 6 -10.61 -4.71 9.71
C GLN A 6 -9.17 -4.51 10.20
N ARG A 7 -8.22 -4.37 9.28
CA ARG A 7 -6.94 -3.72 9.56
C ARG A 7 -7.17 -2.22 9.44
N LYS A 8 -6.58 -1.43 10.32
CA LYS A 8 -6.67 0.04 10.35
C LYS A 8 -6.01 0.74 9.14
N GLY A 9 -5.80 0.02 8.04
CA GLY A 9 -5.45 0.57 6.74
C GLY A 9 -6.73 0.89 5.98
N VAL A 10 -6.79 2.07 5.40
CA VAL A 10 -7.90 2.56 4.57
C VAL A 10 -8.07 1.66 3.35
N SER A 11 -6.98 1.16 2.76
CA SER A 11 -7.01 0.18 1.67
C SER A 11 -5.70 -0.59 1.54
N TYR A 12 -5.80 -1.82 1.02
CA TYR A 12 -4.66 -2.63 0.58
C TYR A 12 -4.90 -3.10 -0.84
N GLN A 13 -3.92 -2.91 -1.72
CA GLN A 13 -3.94 -3.39 -3.10
C GLN A 13 -2.63 -4.13 -3.37
N ILE A 14 -2.72 -5.26 -4.09
CA ILE A 14 -1.57 -6.04 -4.52
C ILE A 14 -1.66 -6.16 -6.03
N GLY A 15 -0.58 -5.83 -6.72
CA GLY A 15 -0.42 -6.01 -8.16
C GLY A 15 0.78 -6.91 -8.45
N GLU A 16 0.69 -7.70 -9.50
CA GLU A 16 1.81 -8.41 -10.09
C GLU A 16 2.30 -7.63 -11.32
N ASP A 17 3.61 -7.53 -11.48
CA ASP A 17 4.24 -6.91 -12.62
C ASP A 17 4.05 -7.80 -13.87
N ILE A 18 3.49 -7.24 -14.93
CA ILE A 18 3.20 -7.98 -16.17
C ILE A 18 4.44 -8.24 -17.02
N GLU A 19 5.50 -7.45 -16.83
CA GLU A 19 6.75 -7.54 -17.61
C GLU A 19 7.81 -8.34 -16.85
N THR A 20 7.77 -8.30 -15.51
CA THR A 20 8.75 -8.97 -14.63
C THR A 20 8.07 -10.04 -13.75
N PRO A 21 8.15 -11.32 -14.12
CA PRO A 21 7.56 -12.40 -13.33
C PRO A 21 8.05 -12.40 -11.89
N ASN A 22 7.16 -12.73 -10.94
CA ASN A 22 7.42 -12.77 -9.49
C ASN A 22 7.79 -11.42 -8.85
N ARG A 23 7.61 -10.29 -9.55
CA ARG A 23 7.67 -8.96 -8.94
C ARG A 23 6.24 -8.54 -8.56
N PHE A 24 6.06 -8.24 -7.28
CA PHE A 24 4.78 -7.79 -6.74
C PHE A 24 4.92 -6.40 -6.13
N THR A 25 3.88 -5.59 -6.26
CA THR A 25 3.77 -4.27 -5.62
C THR A 25 2.57 -4.26 -4.68
N ILE A 26 2.80 -3.81 -3.45
CA ILE A 26 1.75 -3.61 -2.46
C ILE A 26 1.59 -2.10 -2.27
N VAL A 27 0.36 -1.61 -2.44
CA VAL A 27 -0.02 -0.23 -2.15
C VAL A 27 -0.93 -0.23 -0.94
N GLU A 28 -0.46 0.39 0.14
CA GLU A 28 -1.20 0.54 1.39
C GLU A 28 -1.59 2.00 1.58
N ARG A 29 -2.86 2.25 1.90
CA ARG A 29 -3.32 3.59 2.33
C ARG A 29 -3.65 3.53 3.80
N TRP A 30 -3.16 4.52 4.54
CA TRP A 30 -3.35 4.64 5.98
C TRP A 30 -4.05 5.94 6.32
N ALA A 31 -4.81 5.92 7.43
CA ALA A 31 -5.50 7.13 7.89
C ALA A 31 -4.53 8.21 8.38
N SER A 32 -3.33 7.81 8.81
CA SER A 32 -2.25 8.70 9.20
C SER A 32 -0.90 7.96 9.18
N LEU A 33 0.18 8.74 9.18
CA LEU A 33 1.53 8.21 9.33
C LEU A 33 1.74 7.49 10.67
N GLU A 34 1.10 7.98 11.74
CA GLU A 34 1.12 7.32 13.05
C GLU A 34 0.51 5.91 12.99
N ALA A 35 -0.60 5.73 12.26
CA ALA A 35 -1.22 4.42 12.09
C ALA A 35 -0.27 3.43 11.39
N GLN A 36 0.45 3.86 10.36
CA GLN A 36 1.47 3.07 9.68
C GLN A 36 2.63 2.71 10.62
N TYR A 37 3.12 3.66 11.42
CA TYR A 37 4.20 3.39 12.36
C TYR A 37 3.77 2.43 13.46
N ASN A 38 2.54 2.56 13.96
CA ASN A 38 1.97 1.60 14.90
C ASN A 38 1.85 0.22 14.27
N HIS A 39 1.52 0.12 12.97
CA HIS A 39 1.52 -1.14 12.25
C HIS A 39 2.90 -1.82 12.24
N PHE A 40 3.97 -1.08 11.92
CA PHE A 40 5.34 -1.61 11.93
C PHE A 40 5.78 -2.15 13.30
N ARG A 41 5.26 -1.57 14.38
CA ARG A 41 5.58 -1.97 15.76
C ARG A 41 4.79 -3.19 16.24
N THR A 42 3.81 -3.68 15.47
CA THR A 42 3.05 -4.86 15.87
C THR A 42 3.88 -6.15 15.77
N PRO A 43 3.76 -7.10 16.72
CA PRO A 43 4.40 -8.41 16.60
C PRO A 43 4.00 -9.16 15.31
N GLU A 44 2.77 -8.96 14.84
CA GLU A 44 2.23 -9.56 13.63
C GLU A 44 2.97 -9.08 12.37
N PHE A 45 3.34 -7.80 12.31
CA PHE A 45 4.16 -7.27 11.21
C PHE A 45 5.55 -7.93 11.20
N GLY A 46 6.20 -8.05 12.36
CA GLY A 46 7.48 -8.76 12.47
C GLY A 46 7.39 -10.22 12.02
N LYS A 47 6.34 -10.96 12.43
CA LYS A 47 6.09 -12.34 11.99
C LYS A 47 5.89 -12.43 10.48
N MET A 48 5.12 -11.50 9.90
CA MET A 48 4.88 -11.44 8.45
C MET A 48 6.19 -11.21 7.68
N MET A 49 6.99 -10.23 8.09
CA MET A 49 8.28 -9.94 7.45
C MET A 49 9.26 -11.12 7.58
N GLY A 50 9.28 -11.79 8.73
CA GLY A 50 10.07 -13.01 8.93
C GLY A 50 9.66 -14.15 8.00
N ALA A 51 8.35 -14.35 7.79
CA ALA A 51 7.85 -15.34 6.84
C ALA A 51 8.19 -15.00 5.39
N LEU A 52 8.12 -13.72 5.02
CA LEU A 52 8.47 -13.24 3.68
C LEU A 52 9.97 -13.38 3.37
N GLY A 53 10.84 -13.27 4.37
CA GLY A 53 12.29 -13.40 4.19
C GLY A 53 12.74 -14.72 3.55
N ASN A 54 11.96 -15.80 3.70
CA ASN A 54 12.27 -17.10 3.09
C ASN A 54 11.77 -17.24 1.64
N ILE A 55 10.99 -16.28 1.15
CA ILE A 55 10.30 -16.34 -0.15
C ILE A 55 10.82 -15.25 -1.09
N LEU A 56 11.20 -14.09 -0.55
CA LEU A 56 11.73 -13.00 -1.34
C LEU A 56 13.17 -13.27 -1.76
N ALA A 57 13.50 -12.93 -3.01
CA ALA A 57 14.86 -13.03 -3.54
C ALA A 57 15.85 -12.05 -2.86
N GLY A 58 15.34 -11.07 -2.12
CA GLY A 58 16.08 -10.08 -1.35
C GLY A 58 15.14 -9.18 -0.54
N PRO A 59 15.68 -8.21 0.23
CA PRO A 59 14.86 -7.25 0.96
C PRO A 59 13.92 -6.48 0.01
N PRO A 60 12.64 -6.26 0.38
CA PRO A 60 11.74 -5.46 -0.43
C PRO A 60 12.10 -3.97 -0.34
N GLU A 61 11.84 -3.23 -1.41
CA GLU A 61 11.89 -1.78 -1.43
C GLU A 61 10.59 -1.21 -0.85
N VAL A 62 10.69 -0.18 -0.01
CA VAL A 62 9.54 0.48 0.62
C VAL A 62 9.69 2.00 0.51
N SER A 63 8.69 2.66 -0.06
CA SER A 63 8.54 4.13 -0.03
C SER A 63 7.31 4.52 0.78
N ILE A 64 7.41 5.62 1.53
CA ILE A 64 6.27 6.23 2.24
C ILE A 64 6.01 7.59 1.61
N HIS A 65 4.78 7.79 1.15
CA HIS A 65 4.30 9.06 0.63
C HIS A 65 3.33 9.67 1.65
N ASP A 66 3.68 10.82 2.21
CA ASP A 66 2.76 11.62 3.03
C ASP A 66 1.91 12.50 2.10
N VAL A 67 0.63 12.14 1.96
CA VAL A 67 -0.25 12.69 0.92
C VAL A 67 -1.26 13.64 1.57
N ALA A 68 -1.14 14.93 1.27
CA ALA A 68 -2.03 15.97 1.80
C ALA A 68 -3.46 15.89 1.24
N SER A 69 -3.61 15.46 -0.01
CA SER A 69 -4.91 15.26 -0.66
C SER A 69 -4.84 14.19 -1.75
N THR A 70 -5.98 13.55 -2.03
CA THR A 70 -6.14 12.63 -3.16
C THR A 70 -7.37 13.07 -3.93
N MET A 71 -7.25 13.10 -5.26
CA MET A 71 -8.33 13.45 -6.17
C MET A 71 -8.58 12.27 -7.09
N THR A 72 -9.83 12.08 -7.47
CA THR A 72 -10.20 11.27 -8.63
C THR A 72 -9.74 11.97 -9.91
N LEU A 73 -9.73 11.22 -11.03
CA LEU A 73 -9.41 11.81 -12.33
C LEU A 73 -10.38 12.94 -12.68
N GLU A 74 -11.68 12.75 -12.42
CA GLU A 74 -12.71 13.76 -12.68
C GLU A 74 -12.48 15.04 -11.89
N GLU A 75 -12.22 14.92 -10.57
CA GLU A 75 -11.92 16.07 -9.72
C GLU A 75 -10.66 16.80 -10.17
N ALA A 76 -9.60 16.05 -10.54
CA ALA A 76 -8.35 16.62 -11.02
C ALA A 76 -8.53 17.36 -12.36
N LEU A 77 -9.32 16.80 -13.27
CA LEU A 77 -9.67 17.40 -14.56
C LEU A 77 -10.49 18.69 -14.38
N ALA A 78 -11.51 18.65 -13.53
CA ALA A 78 -12.30 19.82 -13.17
C ALA A 78 -11.43 20.92 -12.55
N ALA A 79 -10.54 20.58 -11.60
CA ALA A 79 -9.62 21.53 -10.98
C ALA A 79 -8.60 22.12 -11.97
N ALA A 80 -8.21 21.36 -13.00
CA ALA A 80 -7.33 21.82 -14.06
C ALA A 80 -8.04 22.70 -15.12
N GLY A 81 -9.36 22.88 -15.03
CA GLY A 81 -10.15 23.54 -16.06
C GLY A 81 -10.24 22.72 -17.36
N VAL A 82 -9.95 21.42 -17.29
CA VAL A 82 -10.04 20.48 -18.40
C VAL A 82 -11.32 19.68 -18.22
N GLY A 83 -12.46 20.30 -18.51
CA GLY A 83 -13.76 19.64 -18.43
C GLY A 83 -14.88 20.53 -18.96
N GLY A 84 -15.61 20.03 -19.95
CA GLY A 84 -16.87 20.59 -20.46
C GLY A 84 -18.03 19.69 -20.10
#